data_AF-A0A9E0LNB1-F1
#
_entry.id   AF-A0A9E0LNB1-F1
#
_cell.length_a   1.000
_cell.length_b   1.000
_cell.length_c   1.000
_cell.angle_alpha   90.00
_cell.angle_beta   90.00
_cell.angle_gamma   90.00
#
_symmetry.space_group_name_H-M   'P 1'
#
loop_
_entity.id
_entity.type
_entity.pdbx_description
1 polymer ?
#
loop_
_entity_poly.entity_id
_entity_poly.type
_entity_poly.pdbx_seq_one_letter_code
_entity_poly.pdbx_strand_id
1 'polypeptide(L)'
;MRIAKAALHSFPFAHSGYELPMTNPKGQSLRPNDDSNSSDLSPTADQSARALLSLEALGERAKVSQPNDSKAAQIDDQSERKQLEKARDEFALKHQILISQDTTGKQLTYTVRSGESNIDILTSENSREALATAEKQIEQLTKAKENQLNADYKLRFSQENEEVVGQVAIAPDGKISHGKMIYARAPYLSELYSIESVMERAVPSQLAKDGKEGVKFYFLKDSLYQEDRGATATYTHSDKEDKPAIYVAKDGIGATLVKKGESFEWQGGIDAHMILHEFGHNSQLRLGLDEEKRLIQFSNGCGFAPFEKPGTNETIWALRSKDGKLYRHDNEVGGWQQIDNKGNLVKSGELATDKTEILDDIEMAKLAEVRPPTYYFDNPVEMAAEGMAMLKESASSRKQLQTTTPIFYQFIKEQDQKDINLAFGLDTNGKAKLIRRPDGKLTANDEAAQKIILEFEK
;
A
#
# COMPACT_ATOMS: atom_id res chain seq x y z
N MET A 1 -34.50 -36.48 27.09
CA MET A 1 -33.32 -35.94 26.40
C MET A 1 -33.68 -35.76 24.93
N ARG A 2 -34.17 -34.57 24.54
CA ARG A 2 -34.63 -34.25 23.18
C ARG A 2 -33.69 -33.20 22.62
N ILE A 3 -32.98 -33.55 21.54
CA ILE A 3 -32.11 -32.64 20.80
C ILE A 3 -33.02 -31.86 19.84
N ALA A 4 -33.17 -30.56 20.09
CA ALA A 4 -33.89 -29.66 19.20
C ALA A 4 -32.98 -29.27 18.04
N LYS A 5 -33.44 -29.57 16.82
CA LYS A 5 -32.85 -29.19 15.54
C LYS A 5 -33.22 -27.73 15.30
N ALA A 6 -32.31 -26.79 15.54
CA ALA A 6 -32.49 -25.39 15.18
C ALA A 6 -32.04 -25.17 13.73
N ALA A 7 -32.89 -24.49 12.96
CA ALA A 7 -32.72 -24.21 11.56
C ALA A 7 -31.60 -23.17 11.34
N LEU A 8 -30.61 -23.53 10.52
CA LEU A 8 -29.60 -22.62 9.99
C LEU A 8 -30.27 -21.62 9.04
N HIS A 9 -30.50 -20.40 9.52
CA HIS A 9 -30.71 -19.25 8.65
C HIS A 9 -29.33 -18.65 8.36
N SER A 10 -28.97 -18.63 7.08
CA SER A 10 -27.86 -17.84 6.54
C SER A 10 -28.18 -16.36 6.69
N PHE A 11 -27.37 -15.64 7.48
CA PHE A 11 -27.45 -14.20 7.72
C PHE A 11 -26.03 -13.59 7.79
N PRO A 12 -25.91 -12.28 7.50
CA PRO A 12 -24.65 -11.65 7.11
C PRO A 12 -23.76 -11.37 8.32
N PHE A 13 -22.44 -11.45 8.08
CA PHE A 13 -21.42 -11.03 9.03
C PHE A 13 -21.50 -9.50 9.20
N ALA A 14 -21.97 -9.07 10.37
CA ALA A 14 -21.80 -7.72 10.83
C ALA A 14 -20.35 -7.53 11.30
N HIS A 15 -19.45 -7.21 10.36
CA HIS A 15 -18.44 -6.21 10.69
C HIS A 15 -19.16 -4.87 10.72
N SER A 16 -18.80 -4.01 11.66
CA SER A 16 -19.41 -2.71 11.87
C SER A 16 -19.57 -1.95 10.54
N GLY A 17 -20.81 -1.84 10.07
CA GLY A 17 -21.28 -0.74 9.23
C GLY A 17 -21.28 -0.90 7.70
N TYR A 18 -21.90 -1.94 7.11
CA TYR A 18 -22.32 -1.88 5.71
C TYR A 18 -23.63 -2.66 5.44
N GLU A 19 -24.67 -1.96 4.97
CA GLU A 19 -25.79 -2.55 4.22
C GLU A 19 -25.71 -2.07 2.77
N LEU A 20 -25.67 -3.00 1.81
CA LEU A 20 -25.83 -2.72 0.37
C LEU A 20 -27.24 -3.12 -0.10
N PRO A 21 -27.89 -2.35 -0.99
CA PRO A 21 -29.18 -2.72 -1.56
C PRO A 21 -29.00 -3.66 -2.77
N MET A 22 -29.62 -4.83 -2.72
CA MET A 22 -29.62 -5.79 -3.82
C MET A 22 -30.45 -5.29 -5.01
N THR A 23 -29.83 -5.17 -6.19
CA THR A 23 -30.55 -5.18 -7.46
C THR A 23 -29.98 -6.25 -8.40
N ASN A 24 -30.90 -7.02 -8.97
CA ASN A 24 -30.66 -8.13 -9.88
C ASN A 24 -30.68 -7.58 -11.32
N PRO A 25 -29.82 -8.08 -12.23
CA PRO A 25 -30.43 -8.64 -13.43
C PRO A 25 -29.71 -9.87 -13.99
N LYS A 26 -30.53 -10.82 -14.44
CA LYS A 26 -30.19 -11.87 -15.40
C LYS A 26 -29.87 -11.24 -16.75
N GLY A 27 -28.72 -11.60 -17.33
CA GLY A 27 -28.40 -11.35 -18.73
C GLY A 27 -27.42 -12.40 -19.25
N GLN A 28 -27.92 -13.31 -20.10
CA GLN A 28 -27.10 -14.24 -20.86
C GLN A 28 -26.31 -13.48 -21.93
N SER A 29 -25.02 -13.77 -22.10
CA SER A 29 -24.22 -13.28 -23.22
C SER A 29 -23.46 -14.43 -23.90
N LEU A 30 -23.60 -14.45 -25.22
CA LEU A 30 -23.02 -15.38 -26.18
C LEU A 30 -21.55 -15.01 -26.46
N ARG A 31 -20.69 -16.04 -26.56
CA ARG A 31 -19.31 -15.90 -27.02
C ARG A 31 -19.24 -15.73 -28.54
N PRO A 32 -18.21 -15.04 -29.04
CA PRO A 32 -17.47 -15.55 -30.18
C PRO A 32 -15.97 -15.72 -29.88
N ASN A 33 -15.38 -16.66 -30.63
CA ASN A 33 -13.95 -16.97 -30.68
C ASN A 33 -13.14 -15.77 -31.14
N ASP A 34 -11.91 -15.65 -30.63
CA ASP A 34 -10.86 -14.92 -31.34
C ASP A 34 -9.54 -15.66 -31.21
N ASP A 35 -9.04 -16.09 -32.38
CA ASP A 35 -7.69 -16.59 -32.61
C ASP A 35 -6.79 -15.39 -32.90
N SER A 36 -5.69 -15.22 -32.17
CA SER A 36 -4.52 -14.54 -32.74
C SER A 36 -3.24 -14.87 -31.98
N ASN A 37 -2.40 -15.64 -32.68
CA ASN A 37 -0.97 -15.72 -32.48
C ASN A 37 -0.31 -14.35 -32.73
N SER A 38 0.65 -13.97 -31.90
CA SER A 38 1.93 -13.47 -32.40
C SER A 38 3.00 -13.51 -31.32
N SER A 39 4.01 -14.32 -31.58
CA SER A 39 5.37 -14.18 -31.09
C SER A 39 5.95 -12.80 -31.41
N ASP A 40 6.74 -12.23 -30.51
CA ASP A 40 8.16 -12.01 -30.82
C ASP A 40 8.99 -11.66 -29.59
N LEU A 41 10.16 -12.28 -29.57
CA LEU A 41 11.25 -12.14 -28.63
C LEU A 41 12.15 -10.97 -29.04
N SER A 42 13.06 -10.62 -28.12
CA SER A 42 14.45 -10.19 -28.37
C SER A 42 14.82 -8.70 -28.16
N PRO A 43 16.09 -8.39 -27.82
CA PRO A 43 16.43 -7.72 -26.54
C PRO A 43 17.46 -6.56 -26.70
N THR A 44 18.06 -6.15 -25.57
CA THR A 44 19.35 -5.40 -25.38
C THR A 44 19.30 -3.87 -25.59
N ALA A 45 19.53 -3.08 -24.53
CA ALA A 45 20.81 -2.55 -24.01
C ALA A 45 21.34 -1.36 -24.83
N ASP A 46 21.54 -0.18 -24.21
CA ASP A 46 22.89 0.41 -24.10
C ASP A 46 22.95 1.63 -23.17
N GLN A 47 24.07 1.72 -22.47
CA GLN A 47 24.54 2.85 -21.69
C GLN A 47 25.23 3.85 -22.62
N SER A 48 25.19 5.15 -22.32
CA SER A 48 26.18 6.09 -22.85
C SER A 48 26.35 7.31 -21.96
N ALA A 49 27.55 7.40 -21.41
CA ALA A 49 28.13 8.54 -20.71
C ALA A 49 28.27 9.77 -21.62
N ARG A 50 28.25 10.97 -21.02
CA ARG A 50 28.85 12.17 -21.63
C ARG A 50 29.73 12.92 -20.65
N ALA A 51 30.98 13.05 -21.07
CA ALA A 51 32.05 13.81 -20.47
C ALA A 51 32.08 15.26 -20.98
N LEU A 52 32.70 16.09 -20.16
CA LEU A 52 33.10 17.50 -20.27
C LEU A 52 33.73 17.93 -21.60
N LEU A 53 33.48 19.18 -21.99
CA LEU A 53 34.45 20.02 -22.71
C LEU A 53 34.36 21.47 -22.20
N SER A 54 35.49 21.96 -21.67
CA SER A 54 35.78 23.38 -21.41
C SER A 54 36.45 24.00 -22.62
N LEU A 55 36.30 25.32 -22.80
CA LEU A 55 37.24 26.14 -23.57
C LEU A 55 37.18 27.59 -23.11
N GLU A 56 38.33 28.07 -22.65
CA GLU A 56 38.65 29.46 -22.32
C GLU A 56 38.72 30.32 -23.59
N ALA A 57 38.45 31.63 -23.47
CA ALA A 57 39.47 32.68 -23.65
C ALA A 57 38.87 34.09 -23.77
N LEU A 58 39.26 34.94 -22.80
CA LEU A 58 39.75 36.32 -22.90
C LEU A 58 39.16 37.29 -23.95
N GLY A 59 38.58 38.37 -23.42
CA GLY A 59 38.42 39.65 -24.10
C GLY A 59 38.35 40.79 -23.09
N GLU A 60 39.49 41.42 -22.81
CA GLU A 60 39.55 42.70 -22.09
C GLU A 60 38.88 43.81 -22.91
N ARG A 61 37.90 44.54 -22.34
CA ARG A 61 37.45 45.82 -22.89
C ARG A 61 36.98 46.80 -21.81
N ALA A 62 37.73 47.90 -21.75
CA ALA A 62 37.36 49.28 -21.40
C ALA A 62 36.23 49.54 -20.38
N LYS A 63 36.63 50.02 -19.19
CA LYS A 63 35.74 50.72 -18.26
C LYS A 63 35.36 52.09 -18.81
N VAL A 64 34.16 52.20 -19.36
CA VAL A 64 33.45 53.47 -19.53
C VAL A 64 32.48 53.59 -18.35
N SER A 65 32.71 54.56 -17.47
CA SER A 65 31.81 54.89 -16.38
C SER A 65 30.54 55.52 -16.92
N GLN A 66 29.47 54.73 -17.03
CA GLN A 66 28.12 55.22 -17.26
C GLN A 66 27.38 55.49 -15.92
N PRO A 67 26.47 56.47 -15.90
CA PRO A 67 25.80 56.95 -14.70
C PRO A 67 24.68 56.00 -14.26
N ASN A 68 24.62 55.70 -12.95
CA ASN A 68 23.50 55.31 -12.06
C ASN A 68 22.19 54.59 -12.53
N ASP A 69 22.03 54.16 -13.78
CA ASP A 69 20.88 53.37 -14.25
C ASP A 69 20.97 51.89 -13.83
N SER A 70 22.11 51.45 -13.31
CA SER A 70 22.36 50.05 -12.95
C SER A 70 21.54 49.55 -11.75
N LYS A 71 21.07 50.44 -10.87
CA LYS A 71 20.30 50.03 -9.69
C LYS A 71 18.88 49.59 -10.05
N ALA A 72 18.22 50.26 -11.00
CA ALA A 72 16.88 49.88 -11.43
C ALA A 72 16.87 48.53 -12.15
N ALA A 73 17.83 48.30 -13.05
CA ALA A 73 18.00 47.02 -13.75
C ALA A 73 18.39 45.86 -12.80
N GLN A 74 19.19 46.12 -11.76
CA GLN A 74 19.53 45.12 -10.74
C GLN A 74 18.35 44.77 -9.83
N ILE A 75 17.47 45.72 -9.53
CA ILE A 75 16.27 45.48 -8.71
C ILE A 75 15.24 44.64 -9.48
N ASP A 76 15.12 44.85 -10.79
CA ASP A 76 14.21 44.08 -11.66
C ASP A 76 14.66 42.61 -11.78
N ASP A 77 15.94 42.36 -12.04
CA ASP A 77 16.54 41.02 -12.10
C ASP A 77 16.41 40.25 -10.77
N GLN A 78 16.54 40.93 -9.62
CA GLN A 78 16.30 40.29 -8.31
C GLN A 78 14.83 39.94 -8.06
N SER A 79 13.91 40.78 -8.52
CA SER A 79 12.46 40.54 -8.41
C SER A 79 12.05 39.33 -9.24
N GLU A 80 12.50 39.26 -10.50
CA GLU A 80 12.23 38.16 -11.41
C GLU A 80 12.78 36.83 -10.92
N ARG A 81 14.01 36.81 -10.38
CA ARG A 81 14.60 35.60 -9.80
C ARG A 81 13.80 35.05 -8.62
N LYS A 82 13.40 35.91 -7.68
CA LYS A 82 12.55 35.50 -6.54
C LYS A 82 11.19 34.97 -7.00
N GLN A 83 10.66 35.60 -8.03
CA GLN A 83 9.41 35.24 -8.66
C GLN A 83 9.47 33.87 -9.37
N LEU A 84 10.60 33.55 -10.00
CA LEU A 84 10.85 32.25 -10.62
C LEU A 84 11.11 31.17 -9.56
N GLU A 85 11.89 31.48 -8.53
CA GLU A 85 12.14 30.58 -7.40
C GLU A 85 10.84 30.18 -6.70
N LYS A 86 9.97 31.16 -6.41
CA LYS A 86 8.65 30.88 -5.85
C LYS A 86 7.80 29.99 -6.77
N ALA A 87 7.81 30.24 -8.09
CA ALA A 87 7.09 29.42 -9.05
C ALA A 87 7.61 27.97 -9.10
N ARG A 88 8.93 27.79 -9.00
CA ARG A 88 9.56 26.46 -8.91
C ARG A 88 9.13 25.73 -7.64
N ASP A 89 9.12 26.42 -6.50
CA ASP A 89 8.73 25.83 -5.22
C ASP A 89 7.25 25.43 -5.20
N GLU A 90 6.37 26.29 -5.74
CA GLU A 90 4.95 26.00 -5.91
C GLU A 90 4.72 24.80 -6.84
N PHE A 91 5.50 24.72 -7.94
CA PHE A 91 5.45 23.59 -8.86
C PHE A 91 5.86 22.28 -8.16
N ALA A 92 6.99 22.29 -7.45
CA ALA A 92 7.53 21.12 -6.78
C ALA A 92 6.54 20.54 -5.75
N LEU A 93 5.89 21.42 -4.98
CA LEU A 93 4.85 21.04 -4.02
C LEU A 93 3.56 20.57 -4.70
N LYS A 94 3.12 21.25 -5.75
CA LYS A 94 1.87 20.90 -6.48
C LYS A 94 1.94 19.51 -7.08
N HIS A 95 3.08 19.16 -7.68
CA HIS A 95 3.26 17.90 -8.42
C HIS A 95 3.97 16.81 -7.63
N GLN A 96 4.44 17.11 -6.41
CA GLN A 96 5.29 16.22 -5.62
C GLN A 96 6.46 15.71 -6.47
N ILE A 97 7.28 16.64 -6.96
CA ILE A 97 8.45 16.38 -7.81
C ILE A 97 9.61 17.22 -7.29
N LEU A 98 10.76 16.58 -7.09
CA LEU A 98 11.99 17.29 -6.73
C LEU A 98 12.53 18.01 -7.96
N ILE A 99 12.82 19.30 -7.83
CA ILE A 99 13.48 20.09 -8.87
C ILE A 99 14.87 20.46 -8.40
N SER A 100 15.88 20.04 -9.15
CA SER A 100 17.26 20.47 -8.96
C SER A 100 17.71 21.36 -10.11
N GLN A 101 18.70 22.21 -9.85
CA GLN A 101 19.27 23.14 -10.82
C GLN A 101 20.71 22.71 -11.11
N ASP A 102 21.10 22.76 -12.38
CA ASP A 102 22.46 22.44 -12.77
C ASP A 102 23.47 23.49 -12.29
N THR A 103 24.77 23.19 -12.42
CA THR A 103 25.84 24.10 -11.97
C THR A 103 25.86 25.44 -12.71
N THR A 104 25.27 25.52 -13.91
CA THR A 104 25.21 26.77 -14.69
C THR A 104 24.05 27.66 -14.27
N GLY A 105 23.09 27.11 -13.55
CA GLY A 105 21.87 27.78 -13.14
C GLY A 105 20.83 27.90 -14.26
N LYS A 106 21.09 27.37 -15.45
CA LYS A 106 20.27 27.55 -16.65
C LYS A 106 19.31 26.41 -16.90
N GLN A 107 19.57 25.24 -16.33
CA GLN A 107 18.79 24.04 -16.54
C GLN A 107 18.19 23.53 -15.23
N LEU A 108 16.94 23.07 -15.31
CA LEU A 108 16.23 22.37 -14.25
C LEU A 108 16.16 20.88 -14.60
N THR A 109 16.34 20.03 -13.59
CA THR A 109 16.12 18.58 -13.66
C THR A 109 14.99 18.21 -12.70
N TYR A 110 14.04 17.43 -13.20
CA TYR A 110 12.85 17.04 -12.46
C TYR A 110 12.95 15.56 -12.12
N THR A 111 12.85 15.26 -10.84
CA THR A 111 13.16 13.94 -10.29
C THR A 111 11.98 13.44 -9.47
N VAL A 112 11.54 12.22 -9.76
CA VAL A 112 10.57 11.47 -8.93
C VAL A 112 11.30 10.40 -8.15
N ARG A 113 10.73 10.01 -7.00
CA ARG A 113 11.20 8.86 -6.24
C ARG A 113 10.43 7.61 -6.67
N SER A 114 11.15 6.49 -6.84
CA SER A 114 10.59 5.15 -7.08
C SER A 114 11.29 4.16 -6.16
N GLY A 115 10.62 3.81 -5.05
CA GLY A 115 11.23 3.05 -3.96
C GLY A 115 12.45 3.75 -3.36
N GLU A 116 13.61 3.10 -3.43
CA GLU A 116 14.89 3.63 -2.95
C GLU A 116 15.65 4.46 -4.01
N SER A 117 15.14 4.51 -5.25
CA SER A 117 15.80 5.19 -6.36
C SER A 117 15.15 6.52 -6.70
N ASN A 118 15.96 7.43 -7.23
CA ASN A 118 15.51 8.68 -7.85
C ASN A 118 15.58 8.52 -9.37
N ILE A 119 14.55 8.96 -10.08
CA ILE A 119 14.42 8.88 -11.53
C ILE A 119 14.25 10.29 -12.07
N ASP A 120 15.19 10.73 -12.91
CA ASP A 120 15.06 11.97 -13.66
C ASP A 120 14.09 11.75 -14.82
N ILE A 121 12.99 12.50 -14.81
CA ILE A 121 11.88 12.29 -15.76
C ILE A 121 11.90 13.29 -16.92
N LEU A 122 12.46 14.49 -16.70
CA LEU A 122 12.65 15.50 -17.74
C LEU A 122 13.68 16.55 -17.29
N THR A 123 14.12 17.35 -18.26
CA THR A 123 14.93 18.55 -18.05
C THR A 123 14.33 19.72 -18.81
N SER A 124 14.47 20.94 -18.28
CA SER A 124 14.01 22.15 -18.97
C SER A 124 14.95 23.33 -18.74
N GLU A 125 14.74 24.42 -19.47
CA GLU A 125 15.35 25.70 -19.10
C GLU A 125 14.80 26.20 -17.76
N ASN A 126 15.58 27.01 -17.06
CA ASN A 126 15.17 27.68 -15.83
C ASN A 126 14.42 28.98 -16.15
N SER A 127 13.18 28.84 -16.64
CA SER A 127 12.28 29.96 -16.96
C SER A 127 10.82 29.61 -16.64
N ARG A 128 9.94 30.62 -16.59
CA ARG A 128 8.51 30.44 -16.30
C ARG A 128 7.79 29.70 -17.43
N GLU A 129 8.16 30.01 -18.67
CA GLU A 129 7.62 29.40 -19.88
C GLU A 129 8.01 27.92 -19.95
N ALA A 130 9.25 27.60 -19.57
CA ALA A 130 9.74 26.23 -19.47
C ALA A 130 9.04 25.45 -18.36
N LEU A 131 8.80 26.07 -17.18
CA LEU A 131 8.00 25.46 -16.11
C LEU A 131 6.57 25.13 -16.58
N ALA A 132 5.89 26.05 -17.26
CA ALA A 132 4.55 25.80 -17.80
C ALA A 132 4.54 24.69 -18.87
N THR A 133 5.65 24.55 -19.62
CA THR A 133 5.81 23.45 -20.59
C THR A 133 6.06 22.12 -19.89
N ALA A 134 6.91 22.10 -18.86
CA ALA A 134 7.19 20.93 -18.03
C ALA A 134 5.91 20.41 -17.34
N GLU A 135 5.03 21.30 -16.89
CA GLU A 135 3.73 20.92 -16.31
C GLU A 135 2.89 20.07 -17.28
N LYS A 136 2.75 20.52 -18.53
CA LYS A 136 2.01 19.75 -19.56
C LYS A 136 2.69 18.41 -19.88
N GLN A 137 4.01 18.36 -19.86
CA GLN A 137 4.75 17.12 -20.08
C GLN A 137 4.55 16.14 -18.91
N ILE A 138 4.52 16.63 -17.67
CA ILE A 138 4.22 15.79 -16.50
C ILE A 138 2.80 15.22 -16.60
N GLU A 139 1.80 16.02 -16.97
CA GLU A 139 0.44 15.50 -17.18
C GLU A 139 0.39 14.36 -18.22
N GLN A 140 1.14 14.50 -19.32
CA GLN A 140 1.28 13.46 -20.35
C GLN A 140 1.97 12.21 -19.81
N LEU A 141 3.06 12.38 -19.04
CA LEU A 141 3.79 11.29 -18.40
C LEU A 141 2.94 10.55 -17.37
N THR A 142 2.14 11.27 -16.57
CA THR A 142 1.18 10.68 -15.62
C THR A 142 0.21 9.77 -16.35
N LYS A 143 -0.47 10.27 -17.38
CA LYS A 143 -1.41 9.46 -18.16
C LYS A 143 -0.75 8.27 -18.86
N ALA A 144 0.46 8.44 -19.39
CA ALA A 144 1.22 7.35 -19.98
C ALA A 144 1.55 6.27 -18.94
N LYS A 145 1.97 6.66 -17.73
CA LYS A 145 2.29 5.74 -16.64
C LYS A 145 1.05 5.03 -16.10
N GLU A 146 -0.09 5.71 -15.95
CA GLU A 146 -1.37 5.08 -15.60
C GLU A 146 -1.75 3.98 -16.60
N ASN A 147 -1.67 4.30 -17.90
CA ASN A 147 -1.96 3.33 -18.96
C ASN A 147 -1.00 2.14 -18.93
N GLN A 148 0.28 2.37 -18.68
CA GLN A 148 1.28 1.31 -18.53
C GLN A 148 0.93 0.39 -17.35
N LEU A 149 0.68 0.95 -16.16
CA LEU A 149 0.34 0.17 -14.97
C LEU A 149 -0.98 -0.61 -15.12
N ASN A 150 -1.96 -0.04 -15.83
CA ASN A 150 -3.17 -0.76 -16.20
C ASN A 150 -2.87 -1.90 -17.19
N ALA A 151 -2.06 -1.67 -18.22
CA ALA A 151 -1.73 -2.71 -19.19
C ALA A 151 -0.99 -3.89 -18.54
N ASP A 152 0.05 -3.59 -17.75
CA ASP A 152 0.98 -4.57 -17.18
C ASP A 152 0.38 -5.29 -15.96
N TYR A 153 -0.34 -4.56 -15.10
CA TYR A 153 -0.78 -5.04 -13.78
C TYR A 153 -2.29 -4.95 -13.54
N LYS A 154 -3.07 -4.46 -14.51
CA LYS A 154 -4.52 -4.27 -14.42
C LYS A 154 -4.96 -3.27 -13.36
N LEU A 155 -4.04 -2.45 -12.86
CA LEU A 155 -4.34 -1.43 -11.86
C LEU A 155 -5.24 -0.34 -12.42
N ARG A 156 -6.11 0.18 -11.56
CA ARG A 156 -7.02 1.29 -11.87
C ARG A 156 -6.74 2.42 -10.89
N PHE A 157 -6.98 3.66 -11.32
CA PHE A 157 -6.73 4.85 -10.51
C PHE A 157 -7.95 5.75 -10.50
N SER A 158 -8.15 6.47 -9.40
CA SER A 158 -9.22 7.45 -9.28
C SER A 158 -9.05 8.62 -10.24
N GLN A 159 -10.18 9.19 -10.65
CA GLN A 159 -10.20 10.43 -11.44
C GLN A 159 -10.32 11.67 -10.54
N GLU A 160 -10.03 12.84 -11.13
CA GLU A 160 -10.17 14.12 -10.45
C GLU A 160 -11.63 14.39 -10.05
N ASN A 161 -11.87 14.62 -8.76
CA ASN A 161 -13.21 14.76 -8.16
C ASN A 161 -14.09 13.52 -8.26
N GLU A 162 -13.51 12.32 -8.33
CA GLU A 162 -14.30 11.09 -8.31
C GLU A 162 -14.92 10.86 -6.92
N GLU A 163 -16.24 10.67 -6.85
CA GLU A 163 -16.93 10.26 -5.62
C GLU A 163 -16.43 8.89 -5.14
N VAL A 164 -16.12 8.74 -3.86
CA VAL A 164 -15.59 7.49 -3.28
C VAL A 164 -16.65 6.84 -2.40
N VAL A 165 -16.95 7.49 -1.27
CA VAL A 165 -17.87 6.97 -0.27
C VAL A 165 -18.53 8.13 0.48
N GLY A 166 -19.83 7.99 0.74
CA GLY A 166 -20.54 8.87 1.65
C GLY A 166 -20.16 8.50 3.08
N GLN A 167 -19.58 9.44 3.83
CA GLN A 167 -19.25 9.16 5.22
C GLN A 167 -20.52 8.88 6.01
N VAL A 168 -20.51 7.86 6.84
CA VAL A 168 -21.62 7.53 7.74
C VAL A 168 -21.04 7.52 9.15
N ALA A 169 -21.78 7.99 10.14
CA ALA A 169 -21.42 7.84 11.53
C ALA A 169 -22.60 7.30 12.33
N ILE A 170 -22.40 6.15 12.97
CA ILE A 170 -23.39 5.48 13.80
C ILE A 170 -23.07 5.84 15.26
N ALA A 171 -23.97 6.60 15.89
CA ALA A 171 -23.86 6.94 17.30
C ALA A 171 -24.10 5.70 18.19
N PRO A 172 -23.69 5.72 19.48
CA PRO A 172 -23.89 4.60 20.40
C PRO A 172 -25.36 4.16 20.57
N ASP A 173 -26.31 5.05 20.32
CA ASP A 173 -27.75 4.78 20.33
C ASP A 173 -28.27 4.17 19.01
N GLY A 174 -27.36 3.87 18.06
CA GLY A 174 -27.68 3.34 16.74
C GLY A 174 -28.10 4.40 15.73
N LYS A 175 -28.14 5.69 16.09
CA LYS A 175 -28.54 6.74 15.16
C LYS A 175 -27.46 6.94 14.10
N ILE A 176 -27.87 6.77 12.85
CA ILE A 176 -27.03 7.00 11.67
C ILE A 176 -27.07 8.48 11.32
N SER A 177 -25.89 9.08 11.18
CA SER A 177 -25.72 10.40 10.58
C SER A 177 -24.89 10.27 9.31
N HIS A 178 -25.37 10.86 8.22
CA HIS A 178 -24.63 10.89 6.96
C HIS A 178 -23.71 12.12 6.99
N GLY A 179 -22.41 11.87 6.98
CA GLY A 179 -21.38 12.88 6.80
C GLY A 179 -21.23 13.31 5.34
N LYS A 180 -20.17 14.06 5.06
CA LYS A 180 -19.87 14.55 3.70
C LYS A 180 -19.53 13.40 2.75
N MET A 181 -19.83 13.58 1.46
CA MET A 181 -19.27 12.75 0.41
C MET A 181 -17.75 12.96 0.35
N ILE A 182 -16.99 11.87 0.26
CA ILE A 182 -15.54 11.92 0.07
C ILE A 182 -15.23 11.80 -1.41
N TYR A 183 -14.33 12.67 -1.85
CA TYR A 183 -13.87 12.74 -3.22
C TYR A 183 -12.39 12.37 -3.30
N ALA A 184 -12.04 11.69 -4.38
CA ALA A 184 -10.67 11.43 -4.76
C ALA A 184 -10.18 12.45 -5.79
N ARG A 185 -8.86 12.48 -5.97
CA ARG A 185 -8.15 13.17 -7.04
C ARG A 185 -7.53 12.16 -8.00
N ALA A 186 -7.01 12.68 -9.12
CA ALA A 186 -6.06 11.90 -9.92
C ALA A 186 -4.74 11.66 -9.15
N PRO A 187 -4.01 10.57 -9.41
CA PRO A 187 -2.69 10.34 -8.85
C PRO A 187 -1.67 11.37 -9.36
N TYR A 188 -0.67 11.66 -8.53
CA TYR A 188 0.56 12.32 -8.95
C TYR A 188 1.50 11.31 -9.63
N LEU A 189 2.36 11.81 -10.51
CA LEU A 189 3.33 10.97 -11.22
C LEU A 189 4.25 10.20 -10.26
N SER A 190 4.70 10.84 -9.17
CA SER A 190 5.56 10.23 -8.16
C SER A 190 4.89 9.08 -7.39
N GLU A 191 3.58 9.14 -7.18
CA GLU A 191 2.79 8.07 -6.57
C GLU A 191 2.76 6.84 -7.48
N LEU A 192 2.53 7.04 -8.79
CA LEU A 192 2.52 5.96 -9.78
C LEU A 192 3.86 5.24 -9.87
N TYR A 193 4.97 5.99 -9.91
CA TYR A 193 6.33 5.41 -9.95
C TYR A 193 6.66 4.59 -8.71
N SER A 194 6.05 4.93 -7.59
CA SER A 194 6.31 4.22 -6.36
C SER A 194 5.41 3.00 -6.19
N ILE A 195 4.17 3.05 -6.67
CA ILE A 195 3.34 1.85 -6.88
C ILE A 195 4.08 0.89 -7.84
N GLU A 196 4.60 1.38 -8.97
CA GLU A 196 5.37 0.58 -9.94
C GLU A 196 6.53 -0.18 -9.26
N SER A 197 7.24 0.49 -8.33
CA SER A 197 8.41 -0.08 -7.65
C SER A 197 8.11 -1.37 -6.87
N VAL A 198 6.85 -1.61 -6.47
CA VAL A 198 6.45 -2.82 -5.74
C VAL A 198 5.75 -3.86 -6.59
N MET A 199 5.38 -3.54 -7.84
CA MET A 199 4.42 -4.36 -8.56
C MET A 199 4.92 -5.76 -8.90
N GLU A 200 6.20 -5.93 -9.27
CA GLU A 200 6.78 -7.26 -9.50
C GLU A 200 6.72 -8.18 -8.27
N ARG A 201 6.69 -7.58 -7.07
CA ARG A 201 6.60 -8.28 -5.78
C ARG A 201 5.15 -8.50 -5.36
N ALA A 202 4.24 -7.59 -5.74
CA ALA A 202 2.82 -7.69 -5.44
C ALA A 202 2.12 -8.85 -6.18
N VAL A 203 2.65 -9.32 -7.32
CA VAL A 203 2.04 -10.38 -8.13
C VAL A 203 1.82 -11.68 -7.32
N PRO A 204 0.62 -12.29 -7.34
CA PRO A 204 -0.60 -11.89 -8.06
C PRO A 204 -1.59 -11.06 -7.24
N SER A 205 -1.25 -10.70 -6.00
CA SER A 205 -2.16 -10.12 -5.00
C SER A 205 -2.70 -8.73 -5.36
N GLN A 206 -2.28 -8.14 -6.46
CA GLN A 206 -2.88 -6.93 -7.03
C GLN A 206 -4.15 -7.20 -7.87
N LEU A 207 -4.41 -8.44 -8.27
CA LEU A 207 -5.60 -8.76 -9.09
C LEU A 207 -6.81 -9.03 -8.20
N ALA A 208 -8.01 -8.72 -8.67
CA ALA A 208 -9.25 -9.15 -8.06
C ALA A 208 -9.38 -10.68 -8.08
N LYS A 209 -10.38 -11.20 -7.34
CA LYS A 209 -10.64 -12.65 -7.20
C LYS A 209 -10.86 -13.38 -8.53
N ASP A 210 -11.38 -12.69 -9.55
CA ASP A 210 -11.59 -13.26 -10.89
C ASP A 210 -10.35 -13.18 -11.80
N GLY A 211 -9.30 -12.49 -11.36
CA GLY A 211 -8.06 -12.28 -12.09
C GLY A 211 -8.17 -11.36 -13.32
N LYS A 212 -9.34 -10.77 -13.60
CA LYS A 212 -9.56 -9.97 -14.82
C LYS A 212 -9.18 -8.51 -14.65
N GLU A 213 -9.42 -7.99 -13.46
CA GLU A 213 -9.13 -6.60 -13.10
C GLU A 213 -8.16 -6.55 -11.92
N GLY A 214 -7.49 -5.41 -11.76
CA GLY A 214 -6.69 -5.10 -10.59
C GLY A 214 -7.45 -4.26 -9.57
N VAL A 215 -6.87 -4.20 -8.37
CA VAL A 215 -7.28 -3.29 -7.30
C VAL A 215 -7.23 -1.84 -7.80
N LYS A 216 -8.23 -1.06 -7.41
CA LYS A 216 -8.28 0.38 -7.73
C LYS A 216 -7.71 1.21 -6.59
N PHE A 217 -6.86 2.19 -6.91
CA PHE A 217 -6.37 3.16 -5.94
C PHE A 217 -7.21 4.44 -5.98
N TYR A 218 -7.71 4.86 -4.82
CA TYR A 218 -8.41 6.13 -4.62
C TYR A 218 -7.55 7.09 -3.81
N PHE A 219 -7.08 8.16 -4.45
CA PHE A 219 -6.27 9.21 -3.79
C PHE A 219 -7.19 10.25 -3.16
N LEU A 220 -7.42 10.15 -1.85
CA LEU A 220 -8.45 10.95 -1.18
C LEU A 220 -8.03 12.42 -1.05
N LYS A 221 -8.98 13.33 -1.27
CA LYS A 221 -8.79 14.78 -1.01
C LYS A 221 -8.96 15.14 0.46
N ASP A 222 -9.67 14.29 1.20
CA ASP A 222 -10.07 14.47 2.58
C ASP A 222 -9.89 13.15 3.34
N SER A 223 -9.56 13.22 4.63
CA SER A 223 -9.48 12.04 5.52
C SER A 223 -10.84 11.40 5.77
N LEU A 224 -10.85 10.10 6.04
CA LEU A 224 -12.05 9.37 6.45
C LEU A 224 -12.34 9.64 7.95
N TYR A 225 -13.61 9.78 8.35
CA TYR A 225 -13.98 10.07 9.76
C TYR A 225 -13.95 8.82 10.65
N GLN A 226 -14.17 7.63 10.09
CA GLN A 226 -14.50 6.45 10.87
C GLN A 226 -13.39 5.40 10.96
N GLU A 227 -12.50 5.34 9.97
CA GLU A 227 -11.49 4.27 9.86
C GLU A 227 -10.05 4.82 9.95
N ASP A 228 -9.89 6.14 9.90
CA ASP A 228 -8.60 6.76 9.73
C ASP A 228 -7.93 7.03 11.08
N ARG A 229 -7.41 5.97 11.73
CA ARG A 229 -6.47 6.06 12.87
C ARG A 229 -5.09 6.63 12.44
N GLY A 230 -5.07 7.55 11.46
CA GLY A 230 -3.86 8.01 10.80
C GLY A 230 -3.23 6.96 9.88
N ALA A 231 -4.05 6.09 9.30
CA ALA A 231 -3.57 5.10 8.34
C ALA A 231 -3.24 5.80 7.02
N THR A 232 -2.07 5.52 6.48
CA THR A 232 -1.60 6.12 5.23
C THR A 232 -2.28 5.50 4.01
N ALA A 233 -2.66 4.23 4.11
CA ALA A 233 -3.54 3.56 3.15
C ALA A 233 -4.51 2.63 3.90
N THR A 234 -5.60 2.26 3.26
CA THR A 234 -6.57 1.32 3.80
C THR A 234 -7.21 0.54 2.66
N TYR A 235 -7.09 -0.78 2.71
CA TYR A 235 -7.79 -1.68 1.83
C TYR A 235 -9.29 -1.75 2.17
N THR A 236 -10.13 -1.74 1.13
CA THR A 236 -11.55 -2.11 1.23
C THR A 236 -11.85 -3.30 0.34
N HIS A 237 -12.66 -4.23 0.87
CA HIS A 237 -13.17 -5.37 0.12
C HIS A 237 -14.05 -4.95 -1.06
N SER A 238 -14.74 -3.82 -0.94
CA SER A 238 -15.72 -3.33 -1.89
C SER A 238 -15.76 -1.81 -1.87
N ASP A 239 -15.43 -1.20 -3.01
CA ASP A 239 -15.72 0.20 -3.30
C ASP A 239 -17.18 0.38 -3.78
N LYS A 240 -17.51 1.58 -4.27
CA LYS A 240 -18.81 1.89 -4.86
C LYS A 240 -19.17 1.06 -6.11
N GLU A 241 -18.20 0.39 -6.73
CA GLU A 241 -18.36 -0.48 -7.90
C GLU A 241 -18.44 -1.98 -7.50
N ASP A 242 -18.52 -2.28 -6.19
CA ASP A 242 -18.48 -3.65 -5.65
C ASP A 242 -17.15 -4.38 -5.96
N LYS A 243 -16.03 -3.63 -5.95
CA LYS A 243 -14.70 -4.13 -6.31
C LYS A 243 -13.66 -3.81 -5.25
N PRO A 244 -12.59 -4.61 -5.12
CA PRO A 244 -11.53 -4.34 -4.17
C PRO A 244 -10.80 -3.04 -4.53
N ALA A 245 -10.52 -2.24 -3.50
CA ALA A 245 -9.86 -0.95 -3.66
C ALA A 245 -8.92 -0.65 -2.49
N ILE A 246 -7.99 0.27 -2.72
CA ILE A 246 -7.12 0.85 -1.70
C ILE A 246 -7.40 2.34 -1.65
N TYR A 247 -7.82 2.81 -0.49
CA TYR A 247 -7.99 4.21 -0.18
C TYR A 247 -6.69 4.76 0.33
N VAL A 248 -6.22 5.81 -0.31
CA VAL A 248 -4.93 6.44 -0.05
C VAL A 248 -5.22 7.76 0.62
N ALA A 249 -4.80 7.90 1.88
CA ALA A 249 -4.98 9.14 2.60
C ALA A 249 -4.29 10.29 1.85
N LYS A 250 -4.75 11.52 2.09
CA LYS A 250 -4.21 12.72 1.44
C LYS A 250 -2.68 12.82 1.51
N ASP A 251 -2.13 12.38 2.64
CA ASP A 251 -0.70 12.37 2.96
C ASP A 251 -0.10 10.93 2.96
N GLY A 252 -0.82 9.98 2.36
CA GLY A 252 -0.69 8.55 2.63
C GLY A 252 0.26 7.76 1.73
N ILE A 253 0.36 8.11 0.45
CA ILE A 253 1.30 7.47 -0.48
C ILE A 253 2.24 8.54 -1.02
N GLY A 254 3.49 8.47 -0.63
CA GLY A 254 4.52 9.37 -1.13
C GLY A 254 5.65 9.52 -0.14
N ALA A 255 6.87 9.75 -0.64
CA ALA A 255 7.68 10.71 0.09
C ALA A 255 6.97 12.06 -0.07
N THR A 256 6.57 12.69 1.02
CA THR A 256 6.06 14.05 0.95
C THR A 256 7.26 14.96 0.72
N LEU A 257 7.20 15.75 -0.35
CA LEU A 257 8.24 16.72 -0.59
C LEU A 257 8.09 17.85 0.44
N VAL A 258 9.09 18.01 1.30
CA VAL A 258 9.11 19.07 2.33
C VAL A 258 10.22 20.05 2.05
N LYS A 259 9.96 21.33 2.30
CA LYS A 259 10.98 22.37 2.21
C LYS A 259 11.81 22.38 3.49
N LYS A 260 13.12 22.11 3.38
CA LYS A 260 14.10 22.25 4.47
C LYS A 260 15.11 23.32 4.11
N GLY A 261 14.95 24.51 4.69
CA GLY A 261 15.76 25.66 4.33
C GLY A 261 15.48 26.10 2.90
N GLU A 262 16.52 26.13 2.07
CA GLU A 262 16.46 26.54 0.66
C GLU A 262 16.27 25.37 -0.32
N SER A 263 16.30 24.12 0.16
CA SER A 263 16.12 22.93 -0.64
C SER A 263 14.86 22.16 -0.27
N PHE A 264 14.36 21.39 -1.24
CA PHE A 264 13.38 20.36 -0.97
C PHE A 264 14.06 19.04 -0.68
N GLU A 265 13.50 18.30 0.26
CA GLU A 265 13.89 16.94 0.56
C GLU A 265 12.64 16.07 0.59
N TRP A 266 12.82 14.82 0.18
CA TRP A 266 11.83 13.78 0.42
C TRP A 266 11.78 13.48 1.92
N GLN A 267 10.64 13.75 2.56
CA GLN A 267 10.37 13.32 3.93
C GLN A 267 9.32 12.22 3.93
N GLY A 268 9.59 11.18 4.70
CA GLY A 268 8.88 9.93 4.51
C GLY A 268 9.25 9.31 3.17
N GLY A 269 8.51 8.30 2.78
CA GLY A 269 8.74 7.55 1.57
C GLY A 269 7.60 6.58 1.42
N ILE A 270 7.35 6.19 0.19
CA ILE A 270 6.46 5.05 -0.04
C ILE A 270 7.13 3.87 0.61
N ASP A 271 6.54 3.46 1.73
CA ASP A 271 6.92 2.23 2.35
C ASP A 271 6.39 1.15 1.42
N ALA A 272 7.30 0.57 0.64
CA ALA A 272 6.99 -0.57 -0.21
C ALA A 272 6.23 -1.63 0.61
N HIS A 273 6.57 -1.72 1.89
CA HIS A 273 5.88 -2.50 2.88
C HIS A 273 4.38 -2.18 2.96
N MET A 274 3.98 -0.93 3.11
CA MET A 274 2.57 -0.54 3.23
C MET A 274 1.76 -0.94 2.00
N ILE A 275 2.23 -0.66 0.78
CA ILE A 275 1.47 -1.07 -0.42
C ILE A 275 1.36 -2.61 -0.49
N LEU A 276 2.43 -3.33 -0.13
CA LEU A 276 2.41 -4.80 -0.07
C LEU A 276 1.50 -5.32 1.07
N HIS A 277 1.36 -4.57 2.16
CA HIS A 277 0.46 -4.84 3.27
C HIS A 277 -1.00 -4.77 2.77
N GLU A 278 -1.36 -3.68 2.08
CA GLU A 278 -2.71 -3.55 1.50
C GLU A 278 -3.01 -4.65 0.46
N PHE A 279 -2.02 -5.01 -0.37
CA PHE A 279 -2.16 -6.17 -1.25
C PHE A 279 -2.23 -7.50 -0.48
N GLY A 280 -1.69 -7.57 0.73
CA GLY A 280 -1.88 -8.67 1.68
C GLY A 280 -3.35 -8.89 2.01
N HIS A 281 -4.10 -7.83 2.31
CA HIS A 281 -5.55 -7.92 2.50
C HIS A 281 -6.29 -8.40 1.25
N ASN A 282 -5.91 -7.90 0.07
CA ASN A 282 -6.54 -8.39 -1.17
C ASN A 282 -6.21 -9.87 -1.43
N SER A 283 -4.98 -10.32 -1.13
CA SER A 283 -4.60 -11.75 -1.18
C SER A 283 -5.52 -12.59 -0.28
N GLN A 284 -5.81 -12.09 0.92
CA GLN A 284 -6.71 -12.76 1.85
C GLN A 284 -8.14 -12.89 1.29
N LEU A 285 -8.71 -11.81 0.74
CA LEU A 285 -10.04 -11.85 0.10
C LEU A 285 -10.08 -12.87 -1.05
N ARG A 286 -9.06 -12.89 -1.91
CA ARG A 286 -9.00 -13.83 -3.04
C ARG A 286 -9.00 -15.29 -2.59
N LEU A 287 -8.35 -15.57 -1.46
CA LEU A 287 -8.32 -16.88 -0.83
C LEU A 287 -9.62 -17.24 -0.09
N GLY A 288 -10.60 -16.34 -0.07
CA GLY A 288 -11.93 -16.55 0.48
C GLY A 288 -12.01 -16.31 1.99
N LEU A 289 -11.16 -15.45 2.55
CA LEU A 289 -11.20 -15.13 3.99
C LEU A 289 -12.43 -14.33 4.41
N ASP A 290 -13.25 -13.88 3.46
CA ASP A 290 -14.60 -13.36 3.69
C ASP A 290 -15.59 -14.45 4.17
N GLU A 291 -15.26 -15.73 3.98
CA GLU A 291 -16.01 -16.86 4.54
C GLU A 291 -15.58 -17.13 5.99
N GLU A 292 -16.48 -16.97 6.97
CA GLU A 292 -16.18 -17.14 8.41
C GLU A 292 -15.43 -18.43 8.74
N LYS A 293 -15.87 -19.57 8.18
CA LYS A 293 -15.20 -20.85 8.43
C LYS A 293 -13.71 -20.80 8.01
N ARG A 294 -13.40 -20.14 6.89
CA ARG A 294 -12.02 -19.97 6.43
C ARG A 294 -11.28 -18.96 7.28
N LEU A 295 -11.93 -17.86 7.66
CA LEU A 295 -11.35 -16.88 8.57
C LEU A 295 -10.95 -17.52 9.89
N ILE A 296 -11.82 -18.33 10.51
CA ILE A 296 -11.51 -19.06 11.75
C ILE A 296 -10.31 -20.02 11.55
N GLN A 297 -10.28 -20.77 10.45
CA GLN A 297 -9.16 -21.68 10.16
C GLN A 297 -7.85 -20.91 9.96
N PHE A 298 -7.91 -19.79 9.26
CA PHE A 298 -6.78 -18.90 9.01
C PHE A 298 -6.27 -18.28 10.31
N SER A 299 -7.16 -17.67 11.10
CA SER A 299 -6.84 -17.06 12.39
C SER A 299 -6.18 -18.04 13.34
N ASN A 300 -6.62 -19.31 13.34
CA ASN A 300 -5.96 -20.35 14.12
C ASN A 300 -4.50 -20.59 13.70
N GLY A 301 -4.19 -20.50 12.41
CA GLY A 301 -2.81 -20.56 11.90
C GLY A 301 -1.96 -19.35 12.32
N CYS A 302 -2.58 -18.20 12.55
CA CYS A 302 -1.95 -17.01 13.14
C CYS A 302 -1.83 -17.07 14.67
N GLY A 303 -2.31 -18.14 15.33
CA GLY A 303 -2.34 -18.26 16.80
C GLY A 303 -3.53 -17.59 17.48
N PHE A 304 -4.51 -17.08 16.71
CA PHE A 304 -5.72 -16.46 17.24
C PHE A 304 -6.86 -17.47 17.38
N ALA A 305 -7.74 -17.21 18.35
CA ALA A 305 -9.02 -17.88 18.53
C ALA A 305 -10.17 -16.86 18.44
N PRO A 306 -11.28 -17.20 17.76
CA PRO A 306 -12.49 -16.38 17.78
C PRO A 306 -13.23 -16.56 19.11
N PHE A 307 -13.80 -15.48 19.62
CA PHE A 307 -14.75 -15.49 20.74
C PHE A 307 -15.91 -14.55 20.45
N GLU A 308 -17.11 -14.91 20.87
CA GLU A 308 -18.23 -13.98 20.89
C GLU A 308 -18.08 -13.08 22.11
N LYS A 309 -18.06 -11.77 21.90
CA LYS A 309 -17.94 -10.80 22.99
C LYS A 309 -19.20 -10.86 23.87
N PRO A 310 -19.05 -11.07 25.20
CA PRO A 310 -20.19 -11.28 26.08
C PRO A 310 -21.27 -10.19 25.96
N GLY A 311 -22.51 -10.62 25.71
CA GLY A 311 -23.66 -9.71 25.57
C GLY A 311 -23.79 -9.03 24.21
N THR A 312 -22.98 -9.43 23.22
CA THR A 312 -23.03 -8.94 21.85
C THR A 312 -22.91 -10.11 20.87
N ASN A 313 -23.18 -9.89 19.58
CA ASN A 313 -22.92 -10.87 18.52
C ASN A 313 -21.57 -10.58 17.81
N GLU A 314 -20.71 -9.77 18.42
CA GLU A 314 -19.43 -9.36 17.84
C GLU A 314 -18.39 -10.47 18.06
N THR A 315 -17.67 -10.84 16.99
CA THR A 315 -16.50 -11.72 17.12
C THR A 315 -15.28 -10.91 17.50
N ILE A 316 -14.68 -11.23 18.64
CA ILE A 316 -13.37 -10.73 19.05
C ILE A 316 -12.31 -11.80 18.80
N TRP A 317 -11.10 -11.36 18.49
CA TRP A 317 -9.95 -12.24 18.29
C TRP A 317 -9.06 -12.22 19.51
N ALA A 318 -8.78 -13.40 20.07
CA ALA A 318 -7.87 -13.56 21.18
C ALA A 318 -6.61 -14.30 20.76
N LEU A 319 -5.45 -13.74 21.07
CA LEU A 319 -4.16 -14.37 20.81
C LEU A 319 -3.86 -15.41 21.90
N ARG A 320 -3.51 -16.63 21.48
CA ARG A 320 -3.07 -17.69 22.40
C ARG A 320 -1.62 -17.47 22.81
N SER A 321 -1.35 -17.60 24.11
CA SER A 321 0.02 -17.69 24.63
C SER A 321 0.54 -19.12 24.61
N LYS A 322 1.86 -19.28 24.79
CA LYS A 322 2.55 -20.59 24.87
C LYS A 322 2.05 -21.49 26.00
N ASP A 323 1.50 -20.92 27.08
CA ASP A 323 0.89 -21.64 28.20
C ASP A 323 -0.63 -21.87 28.03
N GLY A 324 -1.19 -21.53 26.86
CA GLY A 324 -2.60 -21.76 26.51
C GLY A 324 -3.58 -20.73 27.08
N LYS A 325 -3.09 -19.63 27.67
CA LYS A 325 -3.94 -18.49 28.05
C LYS A 325 -4.34 -17.69 26.81
N LEU A 326 -5.38 -16.89 26.97
CA LEU A 326 -5.99 -16.10 25.91
C LEU A 326 -5.90 -14.63 26.26
N TYR A 327 -5.52 -13.81 25.29
CA TYR A 327 -5.38 -12.37 25.46
C TYR A 327 -6.12 -11.64 24.34
N ARG A 328 -6.94 -10.65 24.67
CA ARG A 328 -7.56 -9.76 23.69
C ARG A 328 -6.84 -8.41 23.70
N HIS A 329 -6.71 -7.79 22.54
CA HIS A 329 -6.24 -6.41 22.44
C HIS A 329 -7.39 -5.45 22.72
N ASP A 330 -7.17 -4.47 23.59
CA ASP A 330 -8.13 -3.42 23.91
C ASP A 330 -7.52 -2.07 23.50
N ASN A 331 -8.08 -1.47 22.46
CA ASN A 331 -7.61 -0.20 21.91
C ASN A 331 -7.90 1.00 22.81
N GLU A 332 -8.92 0.93 23.68
CA GLU A 332 -9.25 2.03 24.60
C GLU A 332 -8.30 2.05 25.78
N VAL A 333 -7.94 0.86 26.27
CA VAL A 333 -7.04 0.67 27.40
C VAL A 333 -5.56 0.70 26.96
N GLY A 334 -5.30 0.40 25.69
CA GLY A 334 -3.96 0.45 25.08
C GLY A 334 -3.10 -0.77 25.42
N GLY A 335 -3.63 -1.98 25.22
CA GLY A 335 -2.81 -3.19 25.35
C GLY A 335 -3.61 -4.50 25.43
N TRP A 336 -2.92 -5.56 25.81
CA TRP A 336 -3.44 -6.93 25.84
C TRP A 336 -3.89 -7.33 27.23
N GLN A 337 -5.10 -7.86 27.34
CA GLN A 337 -5.69 -8.29 28.61
C GLN A 337 -6.08 -9.75 28.56
N GLN A 338 -5.77 -10.49 29.63
CA GLN A 338 -6.13 -11.90 29.72
C GLN A 338 -7.65 -12.09 29.81
N ILE A 339 -8.17 -13.07 29.07
CA ILE A 339 -9.57 -13.49 29.11
C ILE A 339 -9.71 -14.98 29.48
N ASP A 340 -10.86 -15.33 30.04
CA ASP A 340 -11.26 -16.72 30.26
C ASP A 340 -11.81 -17.37 28.98
N ASN A 341 -12.18 -18.65 29.06
CA ASN A 341 -12.73 -19.41 27.93
C ASN A 341 -14.14 -18.96 27.50
N LYS A 342 -14.75 -18.00 28.18
CA LYS A 342 -16.03 -17.36 27.84
C LYS A 342 -15.84 -15.92 27.34
N GLY A 343 -14.59 -15.46 27.19
CA GLY A 343 -14.27 -14.11 26.74
C GLY A 343 -14.36 -13.02 27.84
N ASN A 344 -14.50 -13.40 29.11
CA ASN A 344 -14.52 -12.43 30.22
C ASN A 344 -13.10 -12.10 30.66
N LEU A 345 -12.86 -10.85 31.06
CA LEU A 345 -11.58 -10.42 31.62
C LEU A 345 -11.23 -11.20 32.90
N VAL A 346 -9.99 -11.70 32.97
CA VAL A 346 -9.45 -12.31 34.18
C VAL A 346 -8.92 -11.19 35.09
N LYS A 347 -9.49 -11.06 36.30
CA LYS A 347 -9.04 -10.09 37.30
C LYS A 347 -7.91 -10.66 38.14
N SER A 348 -6.86 -9.89 38.40
CA SER A 348 -5.75 -10.30 39.27
C SER A 348 -6.07 -9.98 40.74
N GLY A 349 -6.94 -10.78 41.36
CA GLY A 349 -7.17 -10.76 42.82
C GLY A 349 -8.60 -11.11 43.26
N GLU A 350 -8.81 -11.22 44.58
CA GLU A 350 -10.08 -11.65 45.20
C GLU A 350 -11.11 -10.51 45.33
N LEU A 351 -10.73 -9.25 45.11
CA LEU A 351 -11.60 -8.09 45.28
C LEU A 351 -12.18 -7.64 43.94
N ALA A 352 -13.46 -7.22 43.96
CA ALA A 352 -14.16 -6.75 42.75
C ALA A 352 -13.51 -5.54 42.05
N THR A 353 -12.62 -4.83 42.77
CA THR A 353 -11.85 -3.64 42.33
C THR A 353 -10.49 -3.94 41.71
N ASP A 354 -10.08 -5.21 41.65
CA ASP A 354 -8.74 -5.56 41.17
C ASP A 354 -8.61 -5.31 39.67
N LYS A 355 -7.54 -4.60 39.29
CA LYS A 355 -7.22 -4.25 37.91
C LYS A 355 -6.79 -5.49 37.14
N THR A 356 -7.09 -5.54 35.85
CA THR A 356 -6.54 -6.56 34.96
C THR A 356 -5.10 -6.19 34.62
N GLU A 357 -4.19 -7.17 34.59
CA GLU A 357 -2.85 -6.98 34.04
C GLU A 357 -2.97 -6.64 32.55
N ILE A 358 -2.31 -5.55 32.14
CA ILE A 358 -2.28 -5.08 30.76
C ILE A 358 -0.86 -5.27 30.28
N LEU A 359 -0.69 -6.08 29.23
CA LEU A 359 0.59 -6.28 28.58
C LEU A 359 0.72 -5.34 27.38
N ASP A 360 1.92 -4.81 27.16
CA ASP A 360 2.21 -4.13 25.89
C ASP A 360 2.42 -5.13 24.74
N ASP A 361 2.53 -4.64 23.50
CA ASP A 361 2.73 -5.48 22.31
C ASP A 361 4.05 -6.27 22.36
N ILE A 362 5.09 -5.73 23.00
CA ILE A 362 6.39 -6.37 23.12
C ILE A 362 6.31 -7.56 24.07
N GLU A 363 5.63 -7.40 25.20
CA GLU A 363 5.36 -8.44 26.19
C GLU A 363 4.46 -9.52 25.60
N MET A 364 3.37 -9.13 24.94
CA MET A 364 2.45 -10.09 24.33
C MET A 364 3.13 -10.90 23.22
N ALA A 365 3.94 -10.27 22.36
CA ALA A 365 4.68 -10.98 21.31
C ALA A 365 5.66 -12.03 21.87
N LYS A 366 6.22 -11.83 23.07
CA LYS A 366 7.09 -12.82 23.73
C LYS A 366 6.29 -14.02 24.27
N LEU A 367 5.06 -13.79 24.72
CA LEU A 367 4.18 -14.80 25.30
C LEU A 367 3.41 -15.60 24.25
N ALA A 368 3.13 -15.01 23.08
CA ALA A 368 2.32 -15.59 22.02
C ALA A 368 2.82 -16.99 21.57
N GLU A 369 1.87 -17.91 21.37
CA GLU A 369 2.10 -19.25 20.82
C GLU A 369 2.70 -19.15 19.41
N VAL A 370 2.04 -18.38 18.55
CA VAL A 370 2.55 -17.97 17.25
C VAL A 370 3.01 -16.53 17.39
N ARG A 371 4.32 -16.32 17.37
CA ARG A 371 4.91 -14.99 17.55
C ARG A 371 4.52 -14.08 16.37
N PRO A 372 3.98 -12.87 16.62
CA PRO A 372 3.73 -11.86 15.61
C PRO A 372 5.01 -11.33 14.94
N PRO A 373 4.95 -11.00 13.64
CA PRO A 373 6.13 -10.58 12.87
C PRO A 373 6.64 -9.20 13.27
N THR A 374 5.73 -8.28 13.60
CA THR A 374 6.00 -6.91 14.06
C THR A 374 5.12 -6.60 15.28
N TYR A 375 4.98 -5.33 15.65
CA TYR A 375 4.08 -4.88 16.72
C TYR A 375 2.68 -4.53 16.21
N TYR A 376 2.43 -4.65 14.92
CA TYR A 376 1.14 -4.43 14.29
C TYR A 376 0.39 -5.77 14.14
N PHE A 377 -0.30 -6.19 15.20
CA PHE A 377 -0.97 -7.51 15.25
C PHE A 377 -2.23 -7.53 16.12
N ASP A 378 -3.00 -6.45 16.17
CA ASP A 378 -4.20 -6.38 17.00
C ASP A 378 -5.27 -7.44 16.62
N ASN A 379 -5.22 -7.95 15.39
CA ASN A 379 -6.08 -9.00 14.89
C ASN A 379 -5.36 -9.90 13.85
N PRO A 380 -5.89 -11.09 13.53
CA PRO A 380 -5.22 -12.05 12.64
C PRO A 380 -5.12 -11.61 11.18
N VAL A 381 -6.02 -10.72 10.73
CA VAL A 381 -6.06 -10.20 9.35
C VAL A 381 -4.89 -9.25 9.14
N GLU A 382 -4.70 -8.29 10.05
CA GLU A 382 -3.58 -7.34 10.03
C GLU A 382 -2.23 -8.04 10.19
N MET A 383 -2.12 -8.94 11.19
CA MET A 383 -0.89 -9.70 11.42
C MET A 383 -0.44 -10.46 10.16
N ALA A 384 -1.39 -11.00 9.40
CA ALA A 384 -1.08 -11.73 8.17
C ALA A 384 -0.85 -10.85 6.95
N ALA A 385 -1.49 -9.69 6.86
CA ALA A 385 -1.16 -8.70 5.83
C ALA A 385 0.27 -8.19 6.02
N GLU A 386 0.67 -7.94 7.27
CA GLU A 386 2.03 -7.59 7.66
C GLU A 386 3.04 -8.69 7.32
N GLY A 387 2.74 -9.94 7.69
CA GLY A 387 3.58 -11.09 7.33
C GLY A 387 3.73 -11.24 5.82
N MET A 388 2.66 -10.99 5.06
CA MET A 388 2.67 -11.04 3.60
C MET A 388 3.54 -9.92 3.00
N ALA A 389 3.46 -8.71 3.57
CA ALA A 389 4.33 -7.60 3.19
C ALA A 389 5.80 -7.95 3.41
N MET A 390 6.17 -8.40 4.61
CA MET A 390 7.55 -8.81 4.92
C MET A 390 8.07 -9.92 4.01
N LEU A 391 7.22 -10.92 3.69
CA LEU A 391 7.57 -12.02 2.79
C LEU A 391 7.92 -11.53 1.37
N LYS A 392 7.25 -10.47 0.90
CA LYS A 392 7.33 -9.96 -0.47
C LYS A 392 8.28 -8.78 -0.62
N GLU A 393 8.58 -8.06 0.44
CA GLU A 393 9.29 -6.78 0.38
C GLU A 393 10.74 -6.94 -0.08
N SER A 394 11.53 -7.73 0.63
CA SER A 394 12.96 -7.90 0.33
C SER A 394 13.51 -9.18 0.96
N ALA A 395 14.69 -9.61 0.51
CA ALA A 395 15.38 -10.76 1.10
C ALA A 395 15.69 -10.55 2.59
N SER A 396 16.00 -9.32 3.00
CA SER A 396 16.26 -9.00 4.41
C SER A 396 15.00 -9.09 5.25
N SER A 397 13.89 -8.47 4.80
CA SER A 397 12.59 -8.50 5.49
C SER A 397 12.07 -9.94 5.59
N ARG A 398 12.18 -10.72 4.52
CA ARG A 398 11.86 -12.14 4.50
C ARG A 398 12.73 -12.97 5.45
N LYS A 399 14.04 -12.69 5.56
CA LYS A 399 14.93 -13.40 6.49
C LYS A 399 14.60 -13.07 7.94
N GLN A 400 14.23 -11.81 8.21
CA GLN A 400 13.72 -11.41 9.53
C GLN A 400 12.47 -12.22 9.88
N LEU A 401 11.44 -12.23 9.02
CA LEU A 401 10.23 -13.03 9.22
C LEU A 401 10.55 -14.52 9.48
N GLN A 402 11.43 -15.11 8.67
CA GLN A 402 11.86 -16.51 8.82
C GLN A 402 12.50 -16.78 10.19
N THR A 403 13.39 -15.90 10.64
CA THR A 403 14.24 -16.15 11.81
C THR A 403 13.57 -15.77 13.12
N THR A 404 12.74 -14.72 13.14
CA THR A 404 12.07 -14.26 14.36
C THR A 404 10.76 -14.99 14.63
N THR A 405 10.04 -15.42 13.58
CA THR A 405 8.70 -16.03 13.69
C THR A 405 8.53 -17.26 12.76
N PRO A 406 9.38 -18.30 12.87
CA PRO A 406 9.46 -19.38 11.87
C PRO A 406 8.14 -20.14 11.63
N ILE A 407 7.31 -20.34 12.65
CA ILE A 407 5.99 -20.97 12.52
C ILE A 407 5.08 -20.10 11.62
N PHE A 408 5.08 -18.80 11.88
CA PHE A 408 4.28 -17.83 11.14
C PHE A 408 4.81 -17.62 9.71
N TYR A 409 6.13 -17.58 9.54
CA TYR A 409 6.78 -17.56 8.22
C TYR A 409 6.28 -18.71 7.34
N GLN A 410 6.30 -19.94 7.86
CA GLN A 410 5.86 -21.11 7.10
C GLN A 410 4.38 -21.00 6.72
N PHE A 411 3.53 -20.55 7.66
CA PHE A 411 2.12 -20.32 7.41
C PHE A 411 1.90 -19.28 6.29
N ILE A 412 2.52 -18.11 6.36
CA ILE A 412 2.34 -17.06 5.35
C ILE A 412 2.90 -17.48 3.99
N LYS A 413 4.05 -18.17 3.96
CA LYS A 413 4.60 -18.75 2.72
C LYS A 413 3.62 -19.71 2.04
N GLU A 414 2.90 -20.52 2.81
CA GLU A 414 1.86 -21.40 2.28
C GLU A 414 0.65 -20.64 1.74
N GLN A 415 0.22 -19.56 2.40
CA GLN A 415 -0.87 -18.71 1.91
C GLN A 415 -0.49 -18.01 0.61
N ASP A 416 0.72 -17.44 0.54
CA ASP A 416 1.24 -16.83 -0.68
C ASP A 416 1.30 -17.83 -1.83
N GLN A 417 1.80 -19.05 -1.57
CA GLN A 417 1.83 -20.09 -2.61
C GLN A 417 0.42 -20.52 -3.05
N LYS A 418 -0.58 -20.53 -2.15
CA LYS A 418 -1.98 -20.77 -2.54
C LYS A 418 -2.49 -19.67 -3.46
N ASP A 419 -2.16 -18.40 -3.18
CA ASP A 419 -2.57 -17.27 -4.01
C ASP A 419 -1.90 -17.30 -5.40
N ILE A 420 -0.61 -17.66 -5.45
CA ILE A 420 0.13 -17.91 -6.69
C ILE A 420 -0.52 -19.05 -7.48
N ASN A 421 -0.81 -20.19 -6.83
CA ASN A 421 -1.44 -21.33 -7.48
C ASN A 421 -2.85 -21.01 -7.98
N LEU A 422 -3.61 -20.17 -7.27
CA LEU A 422 -4.92 -19.70 -7.70
C LEU A 422 -4.81 -18.90 -9.01
N ALA A 423 -3.80 -18.03 -9.14
CA ALA A 423 -3.63 -17.18 -10.31
C ALA A 423 -3.02 -17.91 -11.53
N PHE A 424 -2.03 -18.77 -11.31
CA PHE A 424 -1.21 -19.34 -12.40
C PHE A 424 -1.46 -20.85 -12.64
N GLY A 425 -2.18 -21.49 -11.71
CA GLY A 425 -2.48 -22.91 -11.74
C GLY A 425 -1.29 -23.80 -11.42
N LEU A 426 -1.52 -25.10 -11.57
CA LEU A 426 -0.52 -26.15 -11.43
C LEU A 426 -0.12 -26.67 -12.82
N ASP A 427 1.06 -27.26 -12.95
CA ASP A 427 1.49 -27.97 -14.14
C ASP A 427 0.75 -29.31 -14.33
N THR A 428 1.09 -30.04 -15.38
CA THR A 428 0.46 -31.34 -15.70
C THR A 428 0.74 -32.43 -14.66
N ASN A 429 1.73 -32.25 -13.78
CA ASN A 429 2.08 -33.15 -12.69
C ASN A 429 1.50 -32.69 -11.34
N GLY A 430 0.70 -31.62 -11.33
CA GLY A 430 0.15 -31.03 -10.11
C GLY A 430 1.16 -30.21 -9.29
N LYS A 431 2.31 -29.84 -9.84
CA LYS A 431 3.28 -28.94 -9.18
C LYS A 431 2.94 -27.48 -9.47
N ALA A 432 3.23 -26.59 -8.53
CA ALA A 432 3.10 -25.15 -8.75
C ALA A 432 3.94 -24.73 -9.96
N LYS A 433 3.40 -23.87 -10.85
CA LYS A 433 4.16 -23.37 -12.00
C LYS A 433 5.17 -22.29 -11.62
N LEU A 434 4.81 -21.45 -10.65
CA LEU A 434 5.63 -20.34 -10.17
C LEU A 434 5.86 -20.47 -8.66
N ILE A 435 6.99 -19.95 -8.21
CA ILE A 435 7.36 -19.85 -6.79
C ILE A 435 7.97 -18.46 -6.52
N ARG A 436 7.88 -18.01 -5.26
CA ARG A 436 8.41 -16.72 -4.83
C ARG A 436 9.87 -16.82 -4.38
N ARG A 437 10.74 -16.06 -5.04
CA ARG A 437 12.15 -15.90 -4.70
C ARG A 437 12.35 -15.10 -3.40
N PRO A 438 13.54 -15.17 -2.78
CA PRO A 438 13.83 -14.39 -1.57
C PRO A 438 13.65 -12.87 -1.71
N ASP A 439 13.89 -12.32 -2.91
CA ASP A 439 13.69 -10.90 -3.23
C ASP A 439 12.22 -10.51 -3.45
N GLY A 440 11.29 -11.44 -3.22
CA GLY A 440 9.86 -11.23 -3.35
C GLY A 440 9.32 -11.39 -4.76
N LYS A 441 10.16 -11.55 -5.79
CA LYS A 441 9.69 -11.71 -7.18
C LYS A 441 9.28 -13.16 -7.48
N LEU A 442 8.38 -13.33 -8.44
CA LEU A 442 8.02 -14.67 -8.93
C LEU A 442 9.04 -15.18 -9.96
N THR A 443 9.23 -16.50 -10.00
CA THR A 443 10.02 -17.19 -11.02
C THR A 443 9.43 -18.57 -11.32
N ALA A 444 9.87 -19.19 -12.41
CA ALA A 444 9.46 -20.54 -12.76
C ALA A 444 9.87 -21.53 -11.65
N ASN A 445 8.99 -22.49 -11.35
CA ASN A 445 9.26 -23.52 -10.36
C ASN A 445 10.15 -24.64 -10.92
N ASP A 446 11.41 -24.31 -11.18
CA ASP A 446 12.44 -25.25 -11.60
C ASP A 446 13.44 -25.59 -10.46
N GLU A 447 14.35 -26.52 -10.73
CA GLU A 447 15.35 -26.96 -9.75
C GLU A 447 16.29 -25.84 -9.30
N ALA A 448 16.61 -24.89 -10.19
CA ALA A 448 17.50 -23.78 -9.88
C ALA A 448 16.82 -22.80 -8.90
N ALA A 449 15.57 -22.45 -9.16
CA ALA A 449 14.77 -21.61 -8.27
C ALA A 449 14.54 -22.27 -6.90
N GLN A 450 14.22 -23.57 -6.88
CA GLN A 450 14.08 -24.34 -5.64
C GLN A 450 15.38 -24.35 -4.83
N LYS A 451 16.53 -24.53 -5.48
CA LYS A 451 17.84 -24.48 -4.83
C LYS A 451 18.11 -23.13 -4.18
N ILE A 452 17.83 -22.02 -4.87
CA ILE A 452 17.98 -20.66 -4.32
C ILE A 452 17.15 -20.50 -3.03
N ILE A 453 15.90 -20.95 -3.05
CA ILE A 453 15.01 -20.85 -1.87
C ILE A 453 15.53 -21.72 -0.73
N LEU A 454 15.90 -22.97 -1.02
CA LEU A 454 16.45 -23.90 -0.02
C LEU A 454 17.75 -23.41 0.58
N GLU A 455 18.62 -22.74 -0.20
CA GLU A 455 19.86 -22.14 0.30
C GLU A 455 19.60 -20.92 1.17
N PHE A 456 18.63 -20.07 0.80
CA PHE A 456 18.21 -18.94 1.62
C PHE A 456 17.58 -19.36 2.96
N GLU A 457 16.81 -20.46 2.95
CA GLU A 457 16.06 -20.94 4.11
C GLU A 457 16.88 -21.80 5.09
N LYS A 458 18.12 -22.13 4.77
CA LYS A 458 19.09 -22.68 5.74
C LYS A 458 19.48 -21.61 6.77
#